data_AF-A0AA43M3C0-F1
#
_entry.id   AF-A0AA43M3C0-F1
#
_cell.length_a   1.000
_cell.length_b   1.000
_cell.length_c   1.000
_cell.angle_alpha   90.00
_cell.angle_beta   90.00
_cell.angle_gamma   90.00
#
_symmetry.space_group_name_H-M   'P 1'
#
loop_
_entity.id
_entity.type
_entity.pdbx_description
1 polymer ?
#
loop_
_entity_poly.entity_id
_entity_poly.type
_entity_poly.pdbx_seq_one_letter_code
_entity_poly.pdbx_strand_id
1 'polypeptide(L)'
;MKQTEMANFLGMIKTAYPFFEITEPGIKLWHFMLQDLEYKEAQGRLARHIRSSKFAPTIAELLADDQTSEPSFYEVLRLEEEEDQLLLDAYSQTSVTMPDHILQKRQKLDEKRRLNVDEH
;
A
#
# COMPACT_ATOMS: atom_id res chain seq x y z
N MET A 1 -27.80 -2.51 -1.11
CA MET A 1 -28.79 -1.99 -0.12
C MET A 1 -30.13 -1.60 -0.75
N LYS A 2 -31.21 -1.44 0.04
CA LYS A 2 -32.53 -0.96 -0.43
C LYS A 2 -32.58 0.57 -0.59
N GLN A 3 -33.52 1.10 -1.37
CA GLN A 3 -33.69 2.56 -1.55
C GLN A 3 -33.95 3.33 -0.24
N THR A 4 -34.71 2.75 0.69
CA THR A 4 -34.97 3.37 2.01
C THR A 4 -33.70 3.48 2.85
N GLU A 5 -32.85 2.45 2.78
CA GLU A 5 -31.55 2.42 3.44
C GLU A 5 -30.58 3.44 2.83
N MET A 6 -30.62 3.61 1.51
CA MET A 6 -29.82 4.62 0.81
C MET A 6 -30.18 6.04 1.23
N ALA A 7 -31.47 6.36 1.35
CA ALA A 7 -31.90 7.68 1.81
C ALA A 7 -31.35 8.00 3.22
N ASN A 8 -31.41 7.00 4.12
CA ASN A 8 -30.82 7.13 5.46
C ASN A 8 -29.30 7.29 5.39
N PHE A 9 -28.62 6.53 4.52
CA PHE A 9 -27.17 6.60 4.33
C PHE A 9 -26.70 7.98 3.86
N LEU A 10 -27.33 8.52 2.82
CA LEU A 10 -27.03 9.87 2.32
C LEU A 10 -27.38 10.95 3.35
N GLY A 11 -28.43 10.74 4.15
CA GLY A 11 -28.74 11.56 5.31
C GLY A 11 -27.59 11.61 6.31
N MET A 12 -26.99 10.47 6.65
CA MET A 12 -25.80 10.42 7.52
C MET A 12 -24.63 11.20 6.93
N ILE A 13 -24.36 11.05 5.62
CA ILE A 13 -23.31 11.81 4.93
C ILE A 13 -23.58 13.32 5.02
N LYS A 14 -24.82 13.77 4.77
CA LYS A 14 -25.21 15.19 4.88
C LYS A 14 -25.02 15.73 6.30
N THR A 15 -25.31 14.92 7.33
CA THR A 15 -25.11 15.33 8.73
C THR A 15 -23.64 15.49 9.10
N ALA A 16 -22.77 14.63 8.57
CA ALA A 16 -21.32 14.73 8.79
C ALA A 16 -20.68 15.83 7.91
N TYR A 17 -21.23 16.06 6.72
CA TYR A 17 -20.70 16.98 5.71
C TYR A 17 -21.80 17.94 5.25
N PRO A 18 -21.95 19.10 5.90
CA PRO A 18 -23.06 20.04 5.64
C PRO A 18 -23.13 20.55 4.20
N PHE A 19 -22.00 20.62 3.49
CA PHE A 19 -21.91 21.08 2.10
C PHE A 19 -22.22 20.00 1.07
N PHE A 20 -22.43 18.74 1.48
CA PHE A 20 -22.78 17.67 0.57
C PHE A 20 -24.18 17.90 -0.02
N GLU A 21 -24.33 17.87 -1.34
CA GLU A 21 -25.62 18.07 -1.98
C GLU A 21 -26.28 16.73 -2.33
N ILE A 22 -27.52 16.55 -1.87
CA ILE A 22 -28.32 15.39 -2.22
C ILE A 22 -29.26 15.80 -3.35
N THR A 23 -28.99 15.30 -4.55
CA THR A 23 -29.84 15.47 -5.74
C THR A 23 -30.47 14.14 -6.12
N GLU A 24 -31.67 14.15 -6.71
CA GLU A 24 -32.31 12.91 -7.23
C GLU A 24 -31.40 12.07 -8.15
N PRO A 25 -30.71 12.63 -9.16
CA PRO A 25 -29.77 11.85 -9.96
C PRO A 25 -28.61 11.30 -9.12
N GLY A 26 -28.14 12.06 -8.12
CA GLY A 26 -27.14 11.58 -7.16
C GLY A 26 -27.62 10.36 -6.38
N ILE A 27 -28.83 10.38 -5.82
CA ILE A 27 -29.39 9.24 -5.08
C ILE A 27 -29.43 7.98 -5.97
N LYS A 28 -29.87 8.11 -7.23
CA LYS A 28 -29.93 6.99 -8.18
C LYS A 28 -28.53 6.42 -8.48
N LEU A 29 -27.54 7.30 -8.69
CA LEU A 29 -26.16 6.91 -8.92
C LEU A 29 -25.59 6.15 -7.73
N TRP A 30 -25.72 6.70 -6.53
CA TRP A 30 -25.25 6.06 -5.30
C TRP A 30 -25.95 4.71 -5.10
N HIS A 31 -27.26 4.63 -5.36
CA HIS A 31 -28.01 3.38 -5.22
C HIS A 31 -27.51 2.32 -6.20
N PHE A 32 -27.29 2.70 -7.46
CA PHE A 32 -26.76 1.80 -8.48
C PHE A 32 -25.36 1.28 -8.11
N MET A 33 -24.48 2.16 -7.62
CA MET A 33 -23.09 1.78 -7.32
C MET A 33 -22.94 0.97 -6.03
N LEU A 34 -23.82 1.17 -5.05
CA LEU A 34 -23.77 0.51 -3.74
C LEU A 34 -24.89 -0.53 -3.55
N GLN A 35 -25.51 -1.00 -4.65
CA GLN A 35 -26.59 -1.98 -4.58
C GLN A 35 -26.11 -3.33 -4.03
N ASP A 36 -24.87 -3.71 -4.35
CA ASP A 36 -24.26 -4.98 -3.94
C ASP A 36 -23.67 -4.93 -2.52
N LEU A 37 -23.47 -3.73 -1.97
CA LEU A 37 -22.93 -3.53 -0.63
C LEU A 37 -24.04 -3.67 0.42
N GLU A 38 -23.77 -4.41 1.50
CA GLU A 38 -24.65 -4.49 2.64
C GLU A 38 -24.71 -3.15 3.40
N TYR A 39 -25.90 -2.78 3.88
CA TYR A 39 -26.10 -1.49 4.54
C TYR A 39 -25.21 -1.30 5.79
N LYS A 40 -25.07 -2.34 6.62
CA LYS A 40 -24.22 -2.28 7.81
C LYS A 40 -22.75 -2.09 7.47
N GLU A 41 -22.29 -2.73 6.40
CA GLU A 41 -20.92 -2.60 5.92
C GLU A 41 -20.67 -1.17 5.41
N ALA A 42 -21.58 -0.64 4.59
CA ALA A 42 -21.52 0.75 4.12
C ALA A 42 -21.44 1.75 5.28
N GLN A 43 -22.24 1.55 6.33
CA GLN A 43 -22.19 2.38 7.54
C GLN A 43 -20.86 2.30 8.27
N GLY A 44 -20.27 1.10 8.39
CA GLY A 44 -18.96 0.90 8.99
C GLY A 44 -17.86 1.64 8.24
N ARG A 45 -17.84 1.51 6.90
CA ARG A 45 -16.88 2.20 6.03
C ARG A 45 -17.03 3.72 6.11
N LEU A 46 -18.27 4.22 6.09
CA LEU A 46 -18.57 5.64 6.26
C LEU A 46 -18.10 6.18 7.62
N ALA A 47 -18.36 5.45 8.71
CA ALA A 47 -17.94 5.87 10.05
C ALA A 47 -16.42 5.95 10.17
N ARG A 48 -15.68 5.04 9.50
CA ARG A 48 -14.21 5.11 9.44
C ARG A 48 -13.75 6.33 8.64
N HIS A 49 -14.33 6.57 7.47
CA HIS A 49 -14.00 7.73 6.64
C HIS A 49 -14.23 9.06 7.36
N ILE A 50 -15.33 9.19 8.09
CA ILE A 50 -15.64 10.40 8.88
C ILE A 50 -14.56 10.67 9.95
N ARG A 51 -13.94 9.64 10.51
CA ARG A 51 -12.88 9.81 11.52
C ARG A 51 -11.55 10.28 10.94
N SER A 52 -11.24 9.91 9.69
CA SER A 52 -9.94 10.20 9.06
C SER A 52 -9.98 11.36 8.07
N SER A 53 -11.13 11.61 7.43
CA SER A 53 -11.26 12.57 6.33
C SER A 53 -12.20 13.73 6.66
N LYS A 54 -11.71 14.94 6.35
CA LYS A 54 -12.45 16.19 6.50
C LYS A 54 -13.45 16.43 5.35
N PHE A 55 -13.28 15.70 4.24
CA PHE A 55 -14.07 15.87 3.02
C PHE A 55 -15.09 14.75 2.88
N ALA A 56 -16.21 15.06 2.21
CA ALA A 56 -17.25 14.08 1.95
C ALA A 56 -16.68 12.89 1.14
N PRO A 57 -17.07 11.66 1.47
CA PRO A 57 -16.58 10.49 0.76
C PRO A 57 -17.07 10.49 -0.68
N THR A 58 -16.24 9.96 -1.55
CA THR A 58 -16.62 9.52 -2.89
C THR A 58 -17.17 8.09 -2.85
N ILE A 59 -17.92 7.70 -3.88
CA ILE A 59 -18.44 6.34 -4.02
C ILE A 59 -17.28 5.32 -4.06
N ALA A 60 -16.17 5.68 -4.72
CA ALA A 60 -14.99 4.82 -4.83
C ALA A 60 -14.32 4.54 -3.48
N GLU A 61 -14.20 5.55 -2.62
CA GLU A 61 -13.62 5.38 -1.28
C GLU A 61 -14.46 4.45 -0.39
N LEU A 62 -15.78 4.41 -0.60
CA LEU A 62 -16.65 3.49 0.13
C LEU A 62 -16.67 2.08 -0.48
N LEU A 63 -16.40 1.94 -1.78
CA LEU A 63 -16.31 0.64 -2.45
C LEU A 63 -14.94 -0.02 -2.29
N ALA A 64 -13.88 0.78 -2.14
CA ALA A 64 -12.53 0.29 -1.88
C ALA A 64 -12.58 -0.71 -0.71
N ASP A 65 -12.23 -1.96 -1.00
CA ASP A 65 -12.07 -2.96 0.03
C ASP A 65 -10.81 -2.58 0.82
N ASP A 66 -10.90 -2.50 2.15
CA ASP A 66 -9.74 -2.19 3.00
C ASP A 66 -8.60 -3.19 2.76
N GLN A 67 -8.91 -4.35 2.18
CA GLN A 67 -7.95 -5.42 1.85
C GLN A 67 -7.16 -5.16 0.56
N THR A 68 -7.51 -4.14 -0.22
CA THR A 68 -6.80 -3.77 -1.46
C THR A 68 -5.97 -2.49 -1.32
N SER A 69 -5.58 -2.13 -0.11
CA SER A 69 -4.49 -1.16 0.05
C SER A 69 -3.21 -1.79 -0.49
N GLU A 70 -2.86 -1.43 -1.73
CA GLU A 70 -1.53 -1.73 -2.27
C GLU A 70 -0.48 -1.30 -1.22
N PRO A 71 0.48 -2.18 -0.88
CA PRO A 71 1.49 -1.87 0.12
C PRO A 71 2.22 -0.58 -0.28
N SER A 72 2.59 0.24 0.70
CA SER A 72 3.36 1.45 0.42
C SER A 72 4.66 1.06 -0.30
N PHE A 73 5.13 1.87 -1.23
CA PHE A 73 6.42 1.64 -1.92
C PHE A 73 7.57 1.33 -0.95
N TYR A 74 7.62 2.03 0.19
CA TYR A 74 8.63 1.81 1.23
C TYR A 74 8.47 0.48 1.96
N GLU A 75 7.24 -0.02 2.06
CA GLU A 75 6.95 -1.32 2.68
C GLU A 75 7.42 -2.46 1.77
N VAL A 76 7.19 -2.34 0.46
CA VAL A 76 7.73 -3.27 -0.54
C VAL A 76 9.26 -3.28 -0.51
N LEU A 77 9.90 -2.10 -0.58
CA LEU A 77 11.36 -2.00 -0.57
C LEU A 77 11.99 -2.63 0.68
N ARG A 78 11.39 -2.41 1.86
CA ARG A 78 11.87 -3.00 3.11
C ARG A 78 11.79 -4.53 3.10
N LEU A 79 10.73 -5.10 2.51
CA LEU A 79 10.55 -6.55 2.40
C LEU A 79 11.57 -7.17 1.44
N GLU A 80 11.85 -6.49 0.32
CA GLU A 80 12.89 -6.91 -0.64
C GLU A 80 14.27 -6.95 0.01
N GLU A 81 14.64 -5.91 0.76
CA GLU A 81 15.92 -5.85 1.49
C GLU A 81 16.04 -7.00 2.52
N GLU A 82 14.95 -7.31 3.22
CA GLU A 82 14.91 -8.39 4.21
C GLU A 82 15.08 -9.76 3.55
N GLU A 83 14.44 -9.98 2.39
CA GLU A 83 14.60 -11.20 1.59
C GLU A 83 16.03 -11.37 1.09
N ASP A 84 16.63 -10.31 0.53
CA ASP A 84 18.02 -10.30 0.07
C ASP A 84 18.99 -10.60 1.22
N GLN A 85 18.74 -10.03 2.40
CA GLN A 85 19.56 -10.26 3.58
C GLN A 85 19.48 -11.71 4.06
N LEU A 86 18.27 -12.30 4.10
CA LEU A 86 18.09 -13.71 4.45
C LEU A 86 18.78 -14.64 3.45
N LEU A 87 18.74 -14.31 2.15
CA LEU A 87 19.44 -15.06 1.11
C LEU A 87 20.96 -15.01 1.33
N LEU A 88 21.51 -13.82 1.59
CA LEU A 88 22.93 -13.65 1.89
C LEU A 88 23.35 -14.42 3.15
N ASP A 89 22.52 -14.40 4.19
CA ASP A 89 22.78 -15.14 5.43
C ASP A 89 22.76 -16.65 5.19
N ALA A 90 21.76 -17.17 4.45
CA ALA A 90 21.69 -18.59 4.09
C ALA A 90 22.88 -19.03 3.23
N TYR A 91 23.30 -18.18 2.28
CA TYR A 91 24.51 -18.41 1.52
C TYR A 91 25.74 -18.40 2.42
N SER A 92 25.87 -17.44 3.33
CA SER A 92 27.01 -17.34 4.25
C SER A 92 27.19 -18.63 5.09
N GLN A 93 26.08 -19.21 5.57
CA GLN A 93 26.07 -20.42 6.39
C GLN A 93 26.53 -21.67 5.63
N THR A 94 26.25 -21.74 4.33
CA THR A 94 26.57 -22.90 3.48
C THR A 94 27.85 -22.70 2.67
N SER A 95 28.31 -21.45 2.53
CA SER A 95 29.50 -21.11 1.76
C SER A 95 30.78 -21.58 2.43
N VAL A 96 31.73 -22.04 1.62
CA VAL A 96 33.09 -22.28 2.08
C VAL A 96 33.77 -20.92 2.26
N THR A 97 34.22 -20.63 3.49
CA THR A 97 34.99 -19.42 3.78
C THR A 97 36.23 -19.38 2.88
N MET A 98 36.45 -18.25 2.19
CA MET A 98 37.58 -18.11 1.29
C MET A 98 38.92 -18.29 2.05
N PRO A 99 39.80 -19.21 1.64
CA PRO A 99 41.09 -19.41 2.30
C PRO A 99 42.01 -18.18 2.24
N ASP A 100 42.77 -17.91 3.30
CA ASP A 100 43.60 -16.71 3.48
C ASP A 100 44.56 -16.42 2.32
N HIS A 101 45.21 -17.46 1.79
CA HIS A 101 46.17 -17.31 0.71
C HIS A 101 45.50 -16.90 -0.62
N ILE A 102 44.22 -17.21 -0.81
CA ILE A 102 43.43 -16.77 -1.96
C ILE A 102 43.01 -15.31 -1.77
N LEU A 103 42.60 -14.92 -0.56
CA LEU A 103 42.32 -13.53 -0.19
C LEU A 103 43.51 -12.61 -0.47
N GLN A 104 44.70 -13.00 0.01
CA GLN A 104 45.93 -12.24 -0.19
C GLN A 104 46.31 -12.10 -1.68
N LYS A 105 46.11 -13.16 -2.48
CA LYS A 105 46.34 -13.09 -3.94
C LYS A 105 45.37 -12.13 -4.62
N ARG A 106 44.09 -12.14 -4.22
CA ARG A 106 43.07 -11.24 -4.77
C ARG A 106 43.40 -9.78 -4.47
N GLN A 107 43.75 -9.46 -3.22
CA GLN A 107 44.15 -8.11 -2.80
C GLN A 107 45.32 -7.57 -3.64
N LYS A 108 46.39 -8.37 -3.78
CA LYS A 108 47.55 -7.99 -4.62
C LYS A 108 47.19 -7.76 -6.09
N LEU A 109 46.23 -8.51 -6.63
CA LEU A 109 45.74 -8.34 -8.00
C LEU A 109 44.92 -7.06 -8.16
N ASP A 110 44.09 -6.73 -7.17
CA ASP A 110 43.27 -5.52 -7.17
C ASP A 110 44.12 -4.25 -6.99
N GLU A 111 45.16 -4.30 -6.15
CA GLU A 111 46.16 -3.23 -6.03
C GLU A 111 46.88 -2.97 -7.36
N LYS A 112 47.35 -4.03 -8.02
CA LYS A 112 47.97 -3.91 -9.35
C LYS A 112 47.03 -3.31 -10.40
N ARG A 113 45.73 -3.65 -10.35
CA ARG A 113 44.74 -3.10 -11.28
C ARG A 113 44.47 -1.61 -11.05
N ARG A 114 44.45 -1.16 -9.79
CA ARG A 114 44.27 0.27 -9.47
C ARG A 114 45.46 1.11 -9.93
N LEU A 115 46.69 0.65 -9.66
CA LEU A 115 47.92 1.35 -10.09
C LEU A 115 48.02 1.48 -11.62
N ASN A 116 47.59 0.46 -12.37
CA ASN A 116 47.57 0.51 -13.84
C ASN A 116 46.54 1.50 -14.42
N VAL A 117 45.48 1.87 -13.68
CA VAL A 117 44.49 2.86 -14.12
C VAL A 117 45.01 4.29 -13.90
N ASP A 118 45.85 4.50 -12.89
CA ASP A 118 46.45 5.81 -12.58
C ASP A 118 47.70 6.13 -13.43
N GLU A 119 48.22 5.17 -14.22
CA GLU A 119 49.37 5.34 -15.12
C GLU A 119 48.99 5.68 -16.60
N HIS A 120 47.72 5.98 -16.89
CA HIS A 120 47.23 6.41 -18.22
C HIS A 120 46.47 7.74 -18.14
#